data_AF-A0A2V3W6L8-F1
#
_entry.id   AF-A0A2V3W6L8-F1
#
_cell.length_a   1.000
_cell.length_b   1.000
_cell.length_c   1.000
_cell.angle_alpha   90.00
_cell.angle_beta   90.00
_cell.angle_gamma   90.00
#
_symmetry.space_group_name_H-M   'P 1'
#
loop_
_entity.id
_entity.type
_entity.pdbx_description
1 polymer ?
#
loop_
_entity_poly.entity_id
_entity_poly.type
_entity_poly.pdbx_seq_one_letter_code
_entity_poly.pdbx_strand_id
1 'polypeptide(L)' 'MEQTHIYDYLGAIEDPIFNKISNLEVGKVVDLGGVTVLLNQFGLYEVETGISHDCFRSKKQVYEGVSKYFSLIIW' A
#
# COMPACT_ATOMS: atom_id res chain seq x y z
N MET A 1 0.60 -18.08 8.79
CA MET A 1 1.81 -18.06 7.93
C MET A 1 1.32 -17.92 6.51
N GLU A 2 1.50 -16.74 5.89
CA GLU A 2 1.38 -16.64 4.44
C GLU A 2 2.77 -16.87 3.84
N GLN A 3 2.92 -17.96 3.08
CA GLN A 3 4.11 -18.22 2.30
C GLN A 3 4.02 -17.36 1.03
N THR A 4 4.68 -16.21 1.02
CA THR A 4 4.70 -15.34 -0.16
C THR A 4 5.63 -15.95 -1.20
N HIS A 5 5.10 -16.31 -2.36
CA HIS A 5 5.92 -16.80 -3.47
C HIS A 5 6.67 -15.62 -4.08
N ILE A 6 7.97 -15.80 -4.37
CA ILE A 6 8.82 -14.79 -5.06
C ILE A 6 8.15 -14.25 -6.34
N TYR A 7 7.34 -15.08 -7.00
CA TYR A 7 6.63 -14.74 -8.22
C TYR A 7 5.47 -13.76 -8.05
N ASP A 8 4.92 -13.61 -6.83
CA ASP A 8 3.79 -12.68 -6.56
C ASP A 8 4.18 -11.21 -6.76
N TYR A 9 5.47 -10.90 -6.79
CA TYR A 9 5.99 -9.54 -6.85
C TYR A 9 6.60 -9.16 -8.21
N LEU A 10 6.72 -10.08 -9.16
CA LEU A 10 7.44 -9.78 -10.42
C LEU A 10 6.83 -8.60 -11.20
N GLY A 11 5.51 -8.42 -11.15
CA GLY A 11 4.84 -7.24 -11.74
C GLY A 11 4.73 -6.04 -10.79
N ALA A 12 4.75 -6.26 -9.46
CA ALA A 12 4.58 -5.19 -8.47
C ALA A 12 5.89 -4.41 -8.22
N ILE A 13 7.06 -5.03 -8.42
CA ILE A 13 8.37 -4.38 -8.18
C ILE A 13 8.59 -3.20 -9.14
N GLU A 14 7.98 -3.22 -10.33
CA GLU A 14 8.05 -2.11 -11.29
C GLU A 14 6.97 -1.04 -11.04
N ASP A 15 5.98 -1.32 -10.19
CA ASP A 15 4.90 -0.39 -9.91
C ASP A 15 5.38 0.78 -9.01
N PRO A 16 5.23 2.05 -9.45
CA PRO A 16 5.62 3.22 -8.66
C PRO A 16 4.94 3.31 -7.30
N ILE A 17 3.69 2.84 -7.17
CA ILE A 17 2.95 2.82 -5.91
C ILE A 17 3.59 1.81 -4.96
N PHE A 18 3.85 0.59 -5.43
CA PHE A 18 4.49 -0.43 -4.62
C PHE A 18 5.87 0.01 -4.13
N ASN A 19 6.65 0.67 -5.00
CA ASN A 19 7.96 1.21 -4.65
C ASN A 19 7.87 2.32 -3.59
N LYS A 20 6.91 3.25 -3.70
CA LYS A 20 6.68 4.28 -2.69
C LYS A 20 6.32 3.69 -1.33
N ILE A 21 5.38 2.76 -1.30
CA ILE A 21 4.96 2.04 -0.09
C ILE A 21 6.13 1.25 0.50
N SER A 22 6.91 0.58 -0.33
CA SER A 22 8.01 -0.28 0.11
C SER A 22 9.16 0.50 0.76
N ASN A 23 9.34 1.75 0.38
CA ASN A 23 10.34 2.67 0.94
C ASN A 23 9.77 3.56 2.06
N LEU A 24 8.52 3.36 2.48
CA LEU A 24 7.90 4.14 3.54
C LEU A 24 8.52 3.78 4.89
N GLU A 25 9.03 4.79 5.61
CA GLU A 25 9.61 4.63 6.93
C GLU A 25 8.55 4.81 8.03
N VAL A 26 8.84 4.27 9.22
CA VAL A 26 7.96 4.40 10.38
C VAL A 26 7.77 5.88 10.75
N GLY A 27 6.51 6.27 11.00
CA GLY A 27 6.10 7.64 11.26
C GLY A 27 6.03 8.53 10.03
N LYS A 28 6.24 7.98 8.82
CA LYS A 28 6.14 8.72 7.56
C LYS A 28 4.85 8.41 6.83
N VAL A 29 4.45 9.39 6.03
CA VAL A 29 3.24 9.38 5.22
C VAL A 29 3.63 9.53 3.75
N VAL A 30 2.91 8.83 2.88
CA VAL A 30 2.93 9.08 1.43
C VAL A 30 1.52 9.33 0.94
N ASP A 31 1.34 10.39 0.15
CA ASP A 31 0.12 10.64 -0.60
C ASP A 31 0.26 10.08 -2.01
N LEU A 32 -0.77 9.34 -2.42
CA LEU A 32 -0.87 8.68 -3.71
C LEU A 32 -1.99 9.27 -4.59
N GLY A 33 -2.41 10.51 -4.32
CA GLY A 33 -3.43 11.19 -5.12
C GLY A 33 -4.83 11.00 -4.54
N GLY A 34 -4.99 11.27 -3.24
CA GLY A 34 -6.26 11.12 -2.53
C GLY A 34 -6.38 9.82 -1.71
N VAL A 35 -5.30 9.03 -1.71
CA VAL A 35 -5.09 7.89 -0.81
C VAL A 35 -3.80 8.15 -0.05
N THR A 36 -3.93 8.32 1.26
CA THR A 36 -2.83 8.57 2.17
C THR A 36 -2.41 7.25 2.82
N VAL A 37 -1.12 6.94 2.82
CA VAL A 37 -0.58 5.75 3.49
C VAL A 37 0.42 6.19 4.56
N LEU A 38 0.15 5.84 5.81
CA LEU A 38 1.02 6.05 6.98
C LEU A 38 1.58 4.70 7.43
N LEU A 39 2.89 4.61 7.68
CA LEU A 39 3.44 3.48 8.44
C LEU A 39 3.53 3.90 9.91
N ASN A 40 2.67 3.38 10.77
CA ASN A 40 2.64 3.78 12.17
C ASN A 40 3.78 3.17 12.99
N GLN A 41 3.94 3.65 14.24
CA GLN A 41 5.00 3.19 15.16
C GLN A 41 4.93 1.70 15.53
N PHE A 42 3.80 1.04 15.26
CA PHE A 42 3.60 -0.39 15.50
C PHE A 42 3.91 -1.25 14.26
N GLY A 43 4.38 -0.64 13.16
CA GLY A 43 4.68 -1.33 11.91
C GLY A 43 3.44 -1.69 11.10
N LEU A 44 2.30 -1.04 11.35
CA LEU A 44 1.07 -1.20 10.59
C LEU A 44 0.92 -0.08 9.57
N TYR A 45 0.43 -0.43 8.39
CA TYR A 45 0.09 0.54 7.36
C TYR A 45 -1.35 0.99 7.56
N GLU A 46 -1.54 2.28 7.74
CA GLU A 46 -2.84 2.92 7.80
C GLU A 46 -3.10 3.60 6.47
N VAL A 47 -4.21 3.25 5.82
CA VAL A 47 -4.64 3.80 4.55
C VAL A 47 -5.88 4.64 4.79
N GLU A 48 -5.77 5.93 4.53
CA GLU A 48 -6.85 6.89 4.69
C GLU A 48 -7.26 7.45 3.33
N THR A 49 -8.56 7.48 3.08
CA THR A 49 -9.18 8.17 1.95
C THR A 49 -10.16 9.20 2.50
N GLY A 50 -10.78 10.01 1.64
CA GLY A 50 -11.82 10.95 2.07
C GLY A 50 -13.07 10.30 2.70
N ILE A 51 -13.22 8.97 2.61
CA ILE A 51 -14.42 8.24 3.05
C ILE A 51 -14.13 7.00 3.90
N SER A 52 -12.90 6.51 3.93
CA SER A 52 -12.54 5.26 4.61
C SER A 52 -11.17 5.34 5.29
N HIS A 53 -11.01 4.52 6.32
CA HIS A 53 -9.74 4.30 7.01
C HIS A 53 -9.56 2.80 7.24
N ASP A 54 -8.53 2.24 6.63
CA ASP A 54 -8.24 0.80 6.63
C ASP A 54 -6.82 0.54 7.15
N CYS A 55 -6.59 -0.62 7.75
CA CYS A 55 -5.31 -0.97 8.37
C CYS A 55 -4.79 -2.32 7.87
N PHE A 56 -3.51 -2.36 7.49
CA PHE A 56 -2.84 -3.50 6.87
C PHE A 56 -1.53 -3.83 7.57
N ARG A 57 -1.14 -5.11 7.54
CA ARG A 57 0.04 -5.61 8.27
C ARG A 57 1.26 -5.85 7.38
N SER A 58 1.10 -5.80 6.06
CA SER A 58 2.19 -6.09 5.12
C SER A 58 2.15 -5.17 3.91
N LYS A 59 3.32 -4.98 3.29
CA LYS A 59 3.51 -4.23 2.05
C LYS A 59 2.62 -4.75 0.90
N LYS A 60 2.43 -6.07 0.83
CA LYS A 60 1.54 -6.71 -0.15
C LYS A 60 0.09 -6.34 0.08
N GLN A 61 -0.40 -6.49 1.32
CA GLN A 61 -1.78 -6.20 1.67
C GLN A 61 -2.14 -4.74 1.43
N VAL A 62 -1.25 -3.81 1.83
CA VAL A 62 -1.49 -2.39 1.60
C VAL A 62 -1.45 -2.06 0.11
N TYR A 63 -0.54 -2.65 -0.68
CA TYR A 63 -0.51 -2.46 -2.13
C TYR A 63 -1.78 -2.98 -2.79
N GLU A 64 -2.21 -4.21 -2.50
CA GLU A 64 -3.45 -4.79 -3.02
C GLU A 64 -4.69 -3.98 -2.60
N GLY A 65 -4.71 -3.45 -1.37
CA GLY A 65 -5.76 -2.57 -0.88
C GLY A 65 -5.78 -1.24 -1.63
N VAL A 66 -4.63 -0.59 -1.75
CA VAL A 66 -4.45 0.70 -2.42
C VAL A 66 -4.78 0.59 -3.92
N SER A 67 -4.33 -0.47 -4.60
CA SER A 67 -4.59 -0.68 -6.02
C SER A 67 -6.09 -0.81 -6.35
N LYS A 68 -6.93 -1.23 -5.41
CA LYS A 68 -8.40 -1.26 -5.63
C LYS A 68 -8.99 0.13 -5.82
N TYR A 69 -8.42 1.16 -5.20
CA TYR A 69 -8.90 2.54 -5.38
C TYR A 69 -8.52 3.10 -6.75
N PHE A 70 -7.43 2.62 -7.36
CA PHE A 70 -6.97 3.05 -8.68
C PHE A 70 -7.56 2.21 -9.82
N SER A 71 -7.78 0.92 -9.62
CA SER A 71 -8.41 0.03 -10.62
C SER A 71 -9.88 0.33 -10.90
N LEU A 72 -10.54 1.14 -10.06
CA LEU A 72 -11.88 1.66 -10.29
C LEU A 72 -11.91 2.86 -11.25
N ILE A 73 -10.75 3.39 -11.64
CA ILE A 73 -10.60 4.46 -12.63
C ILE A 73 -10.09 3.83 -13.93
N ILE A 74 -10.99 3.14 -14.63
CA ILE A 74 -10.75 2.71 -16.01
C ILE A 74 -10.86 3.98 -16.87
N TRP A 75 -9.75 4.38 -17.50
CA TRP A 75 -9.71 5.37 -18.58
C TRP A 75 -10.32 4.79 -19.87
#